data_AF-A0A2M8IVB7-F1
#
_entry.id   AF-A0A2M8IVB7-F1
#
_cell.length_a   1.000
_cell.length_b   1.000
_cell.length_c   1.000
_cell.angle_alpha   90.00
_cell.angle_beta   90.00
_cell.angle_gamma   90.00
#
_symmetry.space_group_name_H-M   'P 1'
#
loop_
_entity.id
_entity.type
_entity.pdbx_description
1 polymer ?
#
loop_
_entity_poly.entity_id
_entity_poly.type
_entity_poly.pdbx_seq_one_letter_code
_entity_poly.pdbx_strand_id
1 'polypeptide(L)'
;GQPLLLTGRGAPRHWNLALADIQSRVDAACHVALDAPDDALLAAVLAKLFADRQIAPKPEVIPYLVRHMERSFEAAAAMVEMLDKAALDEGRTLSRALAARLIGGGAETS
;
A
#
# COMPACT_ATOMS: atom_id res chain seq x y z
N GLY A 1 16.53 -24.15 -19.27
CA GLY A 1 16.36 -23.77 -17.86
C GLY A 1 14.98 -23.19 -17.65
N GLN A 2 14.41 -23.31 -16.45
CA GLN A 2 13.14 -22.67 -16.09
C GLN A 2 13.39 -21.24 -15.58
N PRO A 3 12.51 -20.27 -15.88
CA PRO A 3 12.62 -18.93 -15.31
C PRO A 3 12.38 -18.97 -13.80
N LEU A 4 13.17 -18.20 -13.05
CA LEU A 4 13.08 -18.08 -11.59
C LEU A 4 12.93 -16.61 -11.22
N LEU A 5 11.97 -16.30 -10.34
CA LEU A 5 11.80 -14.98 -9.72
C LEU A 5 12.07 -15.10 -8.22
N LEU A 6 12.92 -14.21 -7.70
CA LEU A 6 13.30 -14.15 -6.29
C LEU A 6 12.92 -12.77 -5.76
N THR A 7 12.39 -12.71 -4.54
CA THR A 7 12.10 -11.47 -3.82
C THR A 7 12.80 -11.48 -2.47
N GLY A 8 13.20 -10.30 -2.00
CA GLY A 8 13.95 -10.15 -0.76
C GLY A 8 14.04 -8.68 -0.35
N ARG A 9 14.62 -8.44 0.83
CA ARG A 9 14.84 -7.09 1.35
C ARG A 9 16.28 -6.65 1.10
N GLY A 10 16.44 -5.45 0.58
CA GLY A 10 17.76 -4.91 0.21
C GLY A 10 18.39 -5.61 -0.99
N ALA A 11 19.54 -5.10 -1.43
CA ALA A 11 20.23 -5.63 -2.59
C ALA A 11 20.73 -7.08 -2.36
N PRO A 12 20.65 -7.96 -3.37
CA PRO A 12 21.01 -9.38 -3.24
C PRO A 12 22.42 -9.68 -2.73
N ARG A 13 23.38 -8.82 -3.03
CA ARG A 13 24.75 -8.87 -2.47
C ARG A 13 24.79 -8.86 -0.93
N HIS A 14 23.73 -8.39 -0.28
CA HIS A 14 23.60 -8.31 1.17
C HIS A 14 22.75 -9.45 1.76
N TRP A 15 22.27 -10.40 0.96
CA TRP A 15 21.44 -11.50 1.45
C TRP A 15 22.21 -12.57 2.22
N ASN A 16 23.55 -12.45 2.26
CA ASN A 16 24.45 -13.33 3.00
C ASN A 16 24.22 -14.82 2.67
N LEU A 17 24.16 -15.13 1.37
CA LEU A 17 23.94 -16.50 0.91
C LEU A 17 25.16 -17.36 1.24
N ALA A 18 24.94 -18.50 1.88
CA ALA A 18 26.02 -19.36 2.40
C ALA A 18 26.91 -19.96 1.29
N LEU A 19 26.38 -20.09 0.07
CA LEU A 19 27.07 -20.68 -1.07
C LEU A 19 27.52 -19.58 -2.04
N ALA A 20 28.83 -19.48 -2.24
CA ALA A 20 29.45 -18.44 -3.07
C ALA A 20 29.04 -18.53 -4.55
N ASP A 21 28.79 -19.73 -5.07
CA ASP A 21 28.35 -19.92 -6.45
C ASP A 21 26.90 -19.43 -6.66
N ILE A 22 26.03 -19.65 -5.67
CA ILE A 22 24.67 -19.10 -5.66
C ILE A 22 24.72 -17.58 -5.55
N GLN A 23 25.55 -17.04 -4.64
CA GLN A 23 25.71 -15.58 -4.50
C GLN A 23 26.12 -14.94 -5.82
N SER A 24 27.13 -15.50 -6.50
CA SER A 24 27.58 -15.03 -7.80
C SER A 24 26.48 -15.10 -8.88
N ARG A 25 25.71 -16.19 -8.93
CA ARG A 25 24.59 -16.35 -9.87
C ARG A 25 23.47 -15.36 -9.61
N VAL A 26 23.12 -15.15 -8.34
CA VAL A 26 22.09 -14.18 -7.94
C VAL A 26 22.58 -12.78 -8.30
N ASP A 27 23.79 -12.38 -7.92
CA ASP A 27 24.32 -11.04 -8.23
C ASP A 27 24.42 -10.76 -9.73
N ALA A 28 24.68 -11.78 -10.56
CA ALA A 28 24.72 -11.66 -12.01
C ALA A 28 23.33 -11.62 -12.69
N ALA A 29 22.26 -11.96 -11.97
CA ALA A 29 20.90 -11.89 -12.49
C ALA A 29 20.41 -10.44 -12.64
N CYS A 30 19.28 -10.24 -13.33
CA CYS A 30 18.63 -8.93 -13.39
C CYS A 30 18.01 -8.59 -12.03
N HIS A 31 18.32 -7.39 -11.52
CA HIS A 31 17.78 -6.88 -10.25
C HIS A 31 17.02 -5.59 -10.47
N VAL A 32 15.83 -5.52 -9.89
CA VAL A 32 15.02 -4.30 -9.86
C VAL A 32 14.70 -4.01 -8.40
N ALA A 33 15.04 -2.81 -7.95
CA ALA A 33 14.63 -2.32 -6.64
C ALA A 33 13.20 -1.78 -6.71
N LEU A 34 12.41 -2.08 -5.69
CA LEU A 34 11.13 -1.43 -5.46
C LEU A 34 11.33 -0.38 -4.38
N ASP A 35 11.18 0.88 -4.75
CA ASP A 35 11.24 2.01 -3.83
C ASP A 35 9.93 2.13 -3.03
N ALA A 36 9.97 2.95 -1.98
CA ALA A 36 8.76 3.31 -1.26
C ALA A 36 7.74 3.96 -2.23
N PRO A 37 6.44 3.71 -2.05
CA PRO A 37 5.44 4.24 -2.96
C PRO A 37 5.36 5.76 -2.85
N ASP A 38 5.24 6.41 -4.01
CA ASP A 38 4.97 7.84 -4.08
C ASP A 38 3.46 8.13 -3.96
N ASP A 39 3.13 9.42 -3.81
CA ASP A 39 1.75 9.87 -3.61
C ASP A 39 0.85 9.55 -4.81
N ALA A 40 1.40 9.53 -6.02
CA ALA A 40 0.65 9.22 -7.24
C ALA A 40 0.29 7.73 -7.30
N LEU A 41 1.24 6.86 -6.96
CA LEU A 41 1.03 5.42 -6.86
C LEU A 41 0.04 5.10 -5.74
N LEU A 42 0.18 5.73 -4.57
CA LEU A 42 -0.78 5.55 -3.47
C LEU A 42 -2.19 6.01 -3.86
N ALA A 43 -2.34 7.15 -4.55
CA ALA A 43 -3.62 7.60 -5.04
C ALA A 43 -4.27 6.60 -6.01
N ALA A 44 -3.48 6.05 -6.95
CA ALA A 44 -3.94 5.03 -7.89
C ALA A 44 -4.33 3.72 -7.18
N VAL A 45 -3.54 3.29 -6.18
CA VAL A 45 -3.85 2.11 -5.37
C VAL A 45 -5.12 2.31 -4.57
N LEU A 46 -5.31 3.45 -3.90
CA LEU A 46 -6.55 3.77 -3.19
C LEU A 46 -7.75 3.76 -4.13
N ALA A 47 -7.65 4.39 -5.30
CA ALA A 47 -8.69 4.37 -6.31
C ALA A 47 -9.06 2.94 -6.73
N LYS A 48 -8.05 2.10 -6.96
CA LYS A 48 -8.22 0.68 -7.31
C LYS A 48 -8.89 -0.11 -6.17
N LEU A 49 -8.43 0.06 -4.93
CA LEU A 49 -8.97 -0.65 -3.76
C LEU A 49 -10.42 -0.29 -3.48
N PHE A 50 -10.82 0.97 -3.70
CA PHE A 50 -12.22 1.38 -3.66
C PHE A 50 -13.03 0.79 -4.82
N ALA A 51 -12.49 0.83 -6.04
CA ALA A 51 -13.15 0.29 -7.23
C ALA A 51 -13.40 -1.23 -7.12
N ASP A 52 -12.45 -2.00 -6.59
CA ASP A 52 -12.61 -3.45 -6.34
C ASP A 52 -13.78 -3.75 -5.40
N ARG A 53 -14.07 -2.84 -4.46
CA ARG A 53 -15.20 -2.91 -3.52
C ARG A 53 -16.46 -2.24 -4.06
N GLN A 54 -16.43 -1.79 -5.32
CA GLN A 54 -17.52 -1.04 -5.97
C GLN A 54 -17.92 0.25 -5.25
N ILE A 55 -16.96 0.87 -4.55
CA ILE A 55 -17.16 2.11 -3.82
C ILE A 55 -16.69 3.27 -4.69
N ALA A 56 -17.56 4.27 -4.89
CA ALA A 56 -17.21 5.52 -5.54
C ALA A 56 -17.04 6.63 -4.49
N PRO A 57 -15.83 6.88 -3.98
CA PRO A 57 -15.60 7.96 -3.02
C PRO A 57 -15.76 9.33 -3.67
N LYS A 58 -16.09 10.35 -2.86
CA LYS A 58 -16.06 11.73 -3.35
C LYS A 58 -14.63 12.12 -3.80
N PRO A 59 -14.46 13.01 -4.81
CA PRO A 59 -13.15 13.36 -5.36
C PRO A 59 -12.11 13.87 -4.34
N GLU A 60 -12.58 14.48 -3.24
CA GLU A 60 -11.72 15.01 -2.19
C GLU A 60 -11.16 13.95 -1.22
N VAL A 61 -11.72 12.74 -1.23
CA VAL A 61 -11.35 11.70 -0.26
C VAL A 61 -9.94 11.19 -0.52
N ILE A 62 -9.64 10.72 -1.73
CA ILE A 62 -8.33 10.12 -2.03
C ILE A 62 -7.18 11.12 -1.76
N PRO A 63 -7.24 12.39 -2.20
CA PRO A 63 -6.23 13.39 -1.86
C PRO A 63 -6.09 13.63 -0.35
N TYR A 64 -7.20 13.53 0.40
CA TYR A 64 -7.17 13.63 1.86
C TYR A 64 -6.44 12.43 2.48
N LEU A 65 -6.77 11.20 2.06
CA LEU A 65 -6.15 9.98 2.58
C LEU A 65 -4.64 9.97 2.33
N VAL A 66 -4.20 10.25 1.10
CA VAL A 66 -2.77 10.28 0.74
C VAL A 66 -1.97 11.25 1.61
N ARG A 67 -2.58 12.37 2.03
CA ARG A 67 -1.92 13.37 2.89
C ARG A 67 -1.82 12.97 4.37
N HIS A 68 -2.67 12.07 4.85
CA HIS A 68 -2.79 11.73 6.27
C HIS A 68 -2.43 10.27 6.58
N MET A 69 -2.12 9.46 5.57
CA MET A 69 -1.69 8.09 5.73
C MET A 69 -0.16 7.96 5.79
N GLU A 70 0.31 6.89 6.40
CA GLU A 70 1.68 6.44 6.18
C GLU A 70 1.86 6.01 4.72
N ARG A 71 3.05 6.26 4.15
CA ARG A 71 3.35 5.95 2.75
C ARG A 71 3.63 4.45 2.55
N SER A 72 2.63 3.62 2.80
CA SER A 72 2.70 2.16 2.65
C SER A 72 1.43 1.59 2.04
N PHE A 73 1.56 0.47 1.31
CA PHE A 73 0.41 -0.23 0.74
C PHE A 73 -0.48 -0.86 1.82
N GLU A 74 0.10 -1.26 2.95
CA GLU A 74 -0.61 -1.78 4.10
C GLU A 74 -1.54 -0.72 4.70
N ALA A 75 -1.05 0.51 4.90
CA ALA A 75 -1.87 1.61 5.38
C ALA A 75 -3.00 1.95 4.40
N ALA A 76 -2.76 1.90 3.08
CA ALA A 76 -3.81 2.09 2.08
C ALA A 76 -4.94 1.05 2.24
N ALA A 77 -4.57 -0.23 2.36
CA ALA A 77 -5.52 -1.32 2.50
C ALA A 77 -6.34 -1.19 3.80
N ALA A 78 -5.67 -0.93 4.93
CA ALA A 78 -6.31 -0.77 6.23
C ALA A 78 -7.29 0.42 6.26
N MET A 79 -6.89 1.56 5.68
CA MET A 79 -7.78 2.73 5.61
C MET A 79 -9.02 2.46 4.74
N VAL A 80 -8.86 1.82 3.57
CA VAL A 80 -10.01 1.50 2.71
C VAL A 80 -10.97 0.55 3.42
N GLU A 81 -10.46 -0.48 4.11
CA GLU A 81 -11.28 -1.44 4.86
C GLU A 81 -12.06 -0.76 6.00
N MET A 82 -11.39 0.10 6.78
CA MET A 82 -12.03 0.86 7.85
C MET A 82 -13.15 1.78 7.32
N LEU A 83 -12.89 2.48 6.21
CA LEU A 83 -13.84 3.42 5.64
C LEU A 83 -15.03 2.70 4.97
N ASP A 84 -14.78 1.59 4.30
CA ASP A 84 -15.80 0.73 3.70
C ASP A 84 -16.79 0.24 4.76
N LYS A 85 -16.25 -0.37 5.84
CA LYS A 85 -17.07 -0.83 6.97
C LYS A 85 -17.94 0.27 7.56
N ALA A 86 -17.35 1.46 7.80
CA ALA A 86 -18.10 2.59 8.33
C ALA A 86 -19.16 3.14 7.35
N ALA A 87 -18.87 3.11 6.04
CA ALA A 87 -19.82 3.55 5.02
C ALA A 87 -21.02 2.60 4.91
N LEU A 88 -20.78 1.29 5.04
CA LEU A 88 -21.81 0.26 5.08
C LEU A 88 -22.69 0.40 6.34
N ASP A 89 -22.07 0.57 7.51
CA ASP A 89 -22.78 0.71 8.79
C ASP A 89 -23.68 1.97 8.83
N GLU A 90 -23.23 3.08 8.22
CA GLU A 90 -24.01 4.32 8.18
C GLU A 90 -24.93 4.45 6.96
N GLY A 91 -24.80 3.58 5.96
CA GLY A 91 -25.52 3.67 4.68
C GLY A 91 -25.22 4.96 3.91
N ARG A 92 -24.00 5.52 4.05
CA ARG A 92 -23.63 6.84 3.52
C ARG A 92 -22.56 6.76 2.44
N THR A 93 -22.63 7.67 1.48
CA THR A 93 -21.55 7.88 0.50
C THR A 93 -20.26 8.31 1.19
N LEU A 94 -19.16 7.68 0.81
CA LEU A 94 -17.84 7.92 1.38
C LEU A 94 -17.36 9.35 1.04
N SER A 95 -17.26 10.18 2.08
CA SER A 95 -16.98 11.61 1.98
C SER A 95 -15.76 12.01 2.80
N ARG A 96 -15.18 13.18 2.49
CA ARG A 96 -14.05 13.70 3.25
C ARG A 96 -14.36 13.87 4.74
N ALA A 97 -15.58 14.25 5.10
CA ALA A 97 -15.99 14.40 6.51
C ALA A 97 -15.99 13.05 7.24
N LEU A 98 -16.48 11.98 6.59
CA LEU A 98 -16.44 10.63 7.14
C LEU A 98 -14.99 10.16 7.33
N ALA A 99 -14.14 10.37 6.31
CA ALA A 99 -12.72 10.03 6.38
C ALA A 99 -12.00 10.80 7.49
N ALA A 100 -12.22 12.11 7.60
CA ALA A 100 -11.58 12.94 8.62
C ALA A 100 -12.02 12.56 10.04
N ARG A 101 -13.28 12.20 10.25
CA ARG A 101 -13.77 11.74 11.54
C ARG A 101 -13.10 10.42 11.97
N LEU A 102 -12.91 9.49 11.05
CA LEU A 102 -12.34 8.18 11.35
C LEU A 102 -10.81 8.22 11.51
N ILE A 103 -10.13 9.04 10.69
CA ILE A 103 -8.67 9.20 10.76
C ILE A 103 -8.28 10.12 11.92
N GLY A 104 -9.01 11.22 12.13
CA GLY A 104 -8.78 12.14 13.24
C GLY A 104 -9.17 11.58 14.61
N GLY A 105 -10.04 10.57 14.66
CA GLY A 105 -10.43 9.87 15.89
C GLY A 105 -9.53 8.68 16.27
N GLY A 106 -8.57 8.30 15.41
CA GLY A 106 -7.69 7.14 15.60
C GLY A 106 -6.34 7.44 16.27
N ALA A 107 -6.06 8.69 16.64
CA ALA A 107 -4.80 9.08 17.29
C ALA A 107 -4.78 8.82 18.82
N GLU A 108 -5.83 8.21 19.37
CA GLU A 108 -5.91 7.83 20.78
C GLU A 108 -6.22 6.34 20.91
N THR A 109 -5.23 5.47 20.68
CA THR A 109 -5.14 4.20 21.43
C THR A 109 -3.76 3.55 21.29
N SER A 110 -3.03 3.63 22.42
CA SER A 110 -2.08 2.65 23.02
C SER A 110 -0.97 2.02 22.19
#